data_AF-A0A1S2M732-F1
#
_entry.id   AF-A0A1S2M732-F1
#
_cell.length_a   1.000
_cell.length_b   1.000
_cell.length_c   1.000
_cell.angle_alpha   90.00
_cell.angle_beta   90.00
_cell.angle_gamma   90.00
#
_symmetry.space_group_name_H-M   'P 1'
#
loop_
_entity.id
_entity.type
_entity.pdbx_description
1 polymer ?
#
loop_
_entity_poly.entity_id
_entity_poly.type
_entity_poly.pdbx_seq_one_letter_code
_entity_poly.pdbx_strand_id
1 'polypeptide(L)'
;MSNLARQLETRQIQDIATRTRTKPVIKTKNRISSGEKFLYFTTVIGVVFATYLVISAYAAIYITNNEIHTLERSINNQVTNNEALQLQVTELSAPDRILQIATEKLGMTLNDKNVKVVSN
;
A
#
# COMPACT_ATOMS: atom_id res chain seq x y z
N MET A 1 48.21 -79.51 -39.01
CA MET A 1 49.06 -78.63 -38.19
C MET A 1 48.46 -77.23 -38.23
N SER A 2 47.56 -76.90 -37.32
CA SER A 2 46.86 -75.61 -37.39
C SER A 2 46.46 -75.15 -35.99
N ASN A 3 47.15 -74.09 -35.58
CA ASN A 3 46.57 -72.93 -34.91
C ASN A 3 46.26 -73.03 -33.41
N LEU A 4 47.21 -73.53 -32.61
CA LEU A 4 47.28 -73.17 -31.18
C LEU A 4 47.66 -71.69 -30.98
N ALA A 5 48.51 -71.14 -31.85
CA ALA A 5 48.94 -69.73 -31.78
C ALA A 5 47.78 -68.75 -31.98
N ARG A 6 46.85 -69.09 -32.89
CA ARG A 6 45.66 -68.28 -33.18
C ARG A 6 44.68 -68.27 -32.00
N GLN A 7 44.61 -69.36 -31.23
CA GLN A 7 43.69 -69.47 -30.09
C GLN A 7 44.15 -68.62 -28.89
N LEU A 8 45.45 -68.34 -28.75
CA LEU A 8 45.98 -67.38 -27.78
C LEU A 8 45.69 -65.94 -28.19
N GLU A 9 45.81 -65.63 -29.48
CA GLU A 9 45.49 -64.31 -30.04
C GLU A 9 43.98 -63.99 -29.92
N THR A 10 43.10 -64.94 -30.21
CA THR A 10 41.64 -64.77 -30.06
C THR A 10 41.22 -64.63 -28.59
N ARG A 11 41.92 -65.28 -27.65
CA ARG A 11 41.67 -65.09 -26.20
C ARG A 11 42.07 -63.69 -25.74
N GLN A 12 43.21 -63.18 -26.20
CA GLN A 12 43.65 -61.83 -25.84
C GLN A 12 42.74 -60.75 -26.41
N ILE A 13 42.18 -60.93 -27.62
CA ILE A 13 41.25 -59.96 -28.22
C ILE A 13 39.90 -59.93 -27.47
N GLN A 14 39.42 -61.06 -26.93
CA GLN A 14 38.19 -61.10 -26.12
C GLN A 14 38.36 -60.47 -24.72
N ASP A 15 39.54 -60.56 -24.12
CA ASP A 15 39.82 -59.93 -22.82
C ASP A 15 40.04 -58.41 -22.91
N ILE A 16 40.43 -57.89 -24.09
CA ILE A 16 40.62 -56.45 -24.32
C ILE A 16 39.27 -55.74 -24.59
N ALA A 17 38.29 -56.42 -25.18
CA ALA A 17 36.98 -55.83 -25.49
C ALA A 17 36.07 -55.60 -24.28
N THR A 18 36.40 -56.14 -23.10
CA THR A 18 35.54 -56.05 -21.89
C THR A 18 36.15 -55.19 -20.78
N ARG A 19 37.28 -54.51 -21.01
CA ARG A 19 37.78 -53.46 -20.12
C ARG A 19 37.40 -52.07 -20.63
N THR A 20 36.10 -51.82 -20.78
CA THR A 20 35.60 -50.48 -20.54
C THR A 20 35.91 -50.18 -19.07
N ARG A 21 37.03 -49.49 -18.83
CA ARG A 21 37.25 -48.79 -17.57
C ARG A 21 36.09 -47.81 -17.44
N THR A 22 35.02 -48.25 -16.78
CA THR A 22 34.02 -47.38 -16.22
C THR A 22 34.77 -46.53 -15.22
N LYS A 23 35.19 -45.34 -15.68
CA LYS A 23 35.57 -44.26 -14.76
C LYS A 23 34.45 -44.24 -13.73
N PRO A 24 34.72 -44.37 -12.41
CA PRO A 24 33.67 -44.17 -11.45
C PRO A 24 33.17 -42.76 -11.68
N VAL A 25 31.99 -42.64 -12.30
CA VAL A 25 31.25 -41.40 -12.31
C VAL A 25 30.98 -41.19 -10.83
N ILE A 26 31.79 -40.33 -10.21
CA ILE A 26 31.54 -39.85 -8.86
C ILE A 26 30.18 -39.18 -8.99
N LYS A 27 29.12 -39.93 -8.66
CA LYS A 27 27.79 -39.36 -8.52
C LYS A 27 27.89 -38.51 -7.27
N THR A 28 28.34 -37.27 -7.44
CA THR A 28 28.18 -36.25 -6.41
C THR A 28 26.69 -36.16 -6.20
N LYS A 29 26.24 -36.81 -5.14
CA LYS A 29 24.85 -36.73 -4.73
C LYS A 29 24.71 -35.29 -4.26
N ASN A 30 24.27 -34.40 -5.14
CA ASN A 30 23.93 -33.00 -4.85
C ASN A 30 22.68 -32.96 -3.95
N ARG A 31 22.74 -33.69 -2.84
CA ARG A 31 21.73 -33.66 -1.80
C ARG A 31 22.05 -32.43 -0.98
N ILE A 32 21.26 -31.39 -1.20
CA ILE A 32 21.08 -30.29 -0.26
C ILE A 32 20.97 -30.92 1.13
N SER A 33 21.89 -30.56 2.01
CA SER A 33 21.94 -31.06 3.38
C SER A 33 20.61 -30.76 4.08
N SER A 34 20.15 -31.63 4.97
CA SER A 34 18.87 -31.41 5.68
C SER A 34 18.83 -30.06 6.41
N GLY A 35 19.99 -29.57 6.88
CA GLY A 35 20.11 -28.23 7.49
C GLY A 35 20.02 -27.08 6.49
N GLU A 36 20.54 -27.26 5.28
CA GLU A 36 20.46 -26.24 4.22
C GLU A 36 19.01 -26.03 3.75
N LYS A 37 18.21 -27.10 3.67
CA LYS A 37 16.75 -26.97 3.39
C LYS A 37 16.02 -26.15 4.45
N PHE A 38 16.36 -26.31 5.73
CA PHE A 38 15.76 -25.55 6.82
C PHE A 38 16.17 -24.08 6.78
N LEU A 39 17.45 -23.80 6.48
CA LEU A 39 17.94 -22.44 6.30
C LEU A 39 17.20 -21.73 5.15
N TYR A 40 17.02 -22.40 4.00
CA TYR A 40 16.25 -21.84 2.89
C TYR A 40 14.80 -21.56 3.28
N PHE A 41 14.14 -22.50 3.96
CA PHE A 41 12.76 -22.33 4.39
C PHE A 41 12.58 -21.14 5.35
N THR A 42 13.43 -21.05 6.38
CA THR A 42 13.40 -19.94 7.35
C THR A 42 13.75 -18.60 6.70
N THR A 43 14.69 -18.58 5.76
CA THR A 43 15.02 -17.37 5.00
C THR A 43 13.84 -16.91 4.16
N VAL A 44 13.17 -17.81 3.44
CA VAL A 44 11.98 -17.46 2.65
C VAL A 44 10.87 -16.90 3.54
N ILE A 45 10.60 -17.54 4.68
CA ILE A 45 9.60 -17.05 5.64
C ILE A 45 10.01 -15.67 6.18
N GLY A 46 11.27 -15.48 6.55
CA GLY A 46 11.78 -14.21 7.04
C GLY A 46 11.61 -13.08 6.03
N VAL A 47 11.89 -13.36 4.75
CA VAL A 47 11.68 -12.40 3.66
C VAL A 47 10.20 -12.08 3.49
N VAL A 48 9.31 -13.08 3.48
CA VAL A 48 7.86 -12.86 3.38
C VAL A 48 7.33 -12.05 4.57
N PHE A 49 7.82 -12.32 5.78
CA PHE A 49 7.42 -11.58 6.96
C PHE A 49 7.90 -10.13 6.91
N ALA A 50 9.16 -9.89 6.50
CA ALA A 50 9.70 -8.56 6.34
C ALA A 50 8.94 -7.76 5.29
N THR A 51 8.63 -8.35 4.12
CA THR A 51 7.85 -7.67 3.08
C THR A 51 6.43 -7.41 3.54
N TYR A 52 5.81 -8.32 4.27
CA TYR A 52 4.48 -8.12 4.86
C TYR A 52 4.45 -6.91 5.79
N LEU A 53 5.44 -6.75 6.68
CA LEU A 53 5.53 -5.59 7.59
C LEU A 53 5.69 -4.27 6.83
N VAL A 54 6.48 -4.27 5.76
CA VAL A 54 6.66 -3.08 4.93
C VAL A 54 5.35 -2.70 4.24
N ILE A 55 4.68 -3.67 3.61
CA ILE A 55 3.40 -3.45 2.93
C ILE A 55 2.33 -2.97 3.92
N SER A 56 2.27 -3.56 5.12
CA SER A 56 1.28 -3.14 6.12
C SER A 56 1.53 -1.71 6.62
N ALA A 57 2.79 -1.31 6.80
CA ALA A 57 3.14 0.07 7.13
C ALA A 57 2.75 1.04 6.01
N TYR A 58 3.03 0.71 4.74
CA TYR A 58 2.61 1.53 3.60
C TYR A 58 1.08 1.62 3.50
N ALA A 59 0.36 0.52 3.74
CA ALA A 59 -1.10 0.52 3.74
C ALA A 59 -1.66 1.42 4.85
N ALA A 60 -1.10 1.36 6.06
CA ALA A 60 -1.50 2.24 7.16
C ALA A 60 -1.30 3.72 6.80
N ILE A 61 -0.14 4.09 6.25
CA ILE A 61 0.14 5.46 5.80
C ILE A 61 -0.89 5.90 4.74
N TYR A 62 -1.19 5.04 3.77
CA TYR A 62 -2.15 5.35 2.71
C TYR A 62 -3.57 5.57 3.25
N ILE A 63 -4.02 4.72 4.18
CA ILE A 63 -5.33 4.86 4.83
C ILE A 63 -5.40 6.17 5.60
N THR A 64 -4.40 6.47 6.43
CA THR A 64 -4.34 7.72 7.19
C THR A 64 -4.33 8.94 6.29
N ASN A 65 -3.58 8.94 5.18
CA ASN A 65 -3.59 10.06 4.24
C ASN A 65 -4.97 10.27 3.60
N ASN A 66 -5.68 9.19 3.27
CA ASN A 66 -7.04 9.31 2.77
C ASN A 66 -8.01 9.84 3.83
N GLU A 67 -7.88 9.40 5.08
CA GLU A 67 -8.66 9.92 6.20
C GLU A 67 -8.39 11.42 6.45
N ILE A 68 -7.14 11.85 6.32
CA ILE A 68 -6.79 13.28 6.37
C ILE A 68 -7.49 14.03 5.24
N HIS A 69 -7.41 13.54 4.00
CA HIS A 69 -8.07 14.21 2.88
C HIS A 69 -9.59 14.24 2.98
N THR A 70 -10.24 13.20 3.50
CA THR A 70 -11.69 13.22 3.72
C THR A 70 -12.06 14.20 4.83
N LEU A 71 -11.27 14.26 5.90
CA LEU A 71 -11.46 15.21 7.00
C LEU A 71 -11.27 16.66 6.53
N GLU A 72 -10.23 16.95 5.75
CA GLU A 72 -9.98 18.27 5.15
C GLU A 72 -11.16 18.73 4.29
N ARG A 73 -11.73 17.84 3.47
CA ARG A 73 -12.93 18.15 2.69
C ARG A 73 -14.12 18.46 3.58
N SER A 74 -14.32 17.68 4.65
CA SER A 74 -15.41 17.93 5.60
C SER A 74 -15.25 19.27 6.32
N ILE A 75 -14.02 19.63 6.70
CA ILE A 75 -13.71 20.91 7.33
C ILE A 75 -13.99 22.04 6.34
N ASN A 76 -13.51 21.95 5.11
CA ASN A 76 -13.77 22.97 4.08
C ASN A 76 -15.26 23.16 3.83
N ASN A 77 -16.04 22.07 3.74
CA ASN A 77 -17.49 22.17 3.60
C ASN A 77 -18.14 22.88 4.81
N GLN A 78 -17.67 22.57 6.03
CA GLN A 78 -18.18 23.22 7.23
C GLN A 78 -17.82 24.72 7.28
N VAL A 79 -16.62 25.09 6.86
CA VAL A 79 -16.18 26.49 6.76
C VAL A 79 -17.08 27.25 5.80
N THR A 80 -17.29 26.73 4.58
CA THR A 80 -18.17 27.35 3.59
C THR A 80 -19.60 27.51 4.12
N ASN A 81 -20.13 26.49 4.81
CA ASN A 81 -21.47 26.58 5.43
C ASN A 81 -21.52 27.65 6.52
N ASN A 82 -20.48 27.74 7.37
CA ASN A 82 -20.39 28.75 8.40
C ASN A 82 -20.31 30.16 7.80
N GLU A 83 -19.52 30.36 6.74
CA GLU A 83 -19.44 31.62 6.01
C GLU A 83 -20.79 32.01 5.39
N ALA A 84 -21.48 31.06 4.76
CA ALA A 84 -22.81 31.28 4.20
C ALA A 84 -23.85 31.64 5.28
N LEU A 85 -23.79 31.03 6.46
CA LEU A 85 -24.64 31.37 7.60
C LEU A 85 -24.30 32.75 8.16
N GLN A 86 -23.01 33.09 8.26
CA GLN A 86 -22.57 34.40 8.72
C GLN A 86 -23.03 35.51 7.78
N LEU A 87 -23.00 35.26 6.47
CA LEU A 87 -23.53 36.17 5.47
C LEU A 87 -25.05 36.35 5.63
N GLN A 88 -25.79 35.26 5.82
CA GLN A 88 -27.24 35.34 6.09
C GLN A 88 -27.55 36.13 7.36
N VAL A 89 -26.80 35.93 8.44
CA VAL A 89 -26.98 36.73 9.67
C VAL A 89 -26.74 38.20 9.37
N THR A 90 -25.68 38.53 8.64
CA THR A 90 -25.35 39.91 8.28
C THR A 90 -26.46 40.56 7.44
N GLU A 91 -26.99 39.86 6.44
CA GLU A 91 -28.10 40.34 5.61
C GLU A 91 -29.41 40.48 6.40
N LEU A 92 -29.73 39.52 7.26
CA LEU A 92 -30.95 39.51 8.06
C LEU A 92 -30.93 40.58 9.16
N SER A 93 -29.76 40.83 9.75
CA SER A 93 -29.51 41.85 10.77
C SER A 93 -29.22 43.23 10.18
N ALA A 94 -29.17 43.38 8.86
CA ALA A 94 -28.96 44.66 8.20
C ALA A 94 -30.04 45.67 8.65
N PRO A 95 -29.66 46.84 9.22
CA PRO A 95 -30.61 47.83 9.73
C PRO A 95 -31.61 48.28 8.67
N ASP A 96 -31.17 48.46 7.42
CA ASP A 96 -32.01 48.88 6.30
C ASP A 96 -33.13 47.87 6.03
N ARG A 97 -32.81 46.56 6.05
CA ARG A 97 -33.79 45.49 5.89
C ARG A 97 -34.80 45.49 7.03
N ILE A 98 -34.34 45.65 8.27
CA ILE A 98 -35.21 45.70 9.45
C ILE A 98 -36.16 46.90 9.35
N LEU A 99 -35.63 48.07 9.01
CA LEU A 99 -36.42 49.29 8.82
C LEU A 99 -37.44 49.11 7.70
N GLN A 100 -37.05 48.54 6.57
CA GLN A 100 -37.96 48.27 5.45
C GLN A 100 -39.13 47.37 5.87
N ILE A 101 -38.86 46.28 6.59
CA ILE A 101 -39.91 45.39 7.09
C ILE A 101 -40.82 46.11 8.09
N ALA A 102 -40.25 46.91 8.99
CA ALA A 102 -41.00 47.65 10.00
C ALA A 102 -41.94 48.69 9.37
N THR A 103 -41.48 49.45 8.38
CA THR A 103 -42.28 50.50 7.74
C THR A 103 -43.27 49.95 6.73
N GLU A 104 -42.84 49.09 5.81
CA GLU A 104 -43.66 48.64 4.68
C GLU A 104 -44.64 47.52 5.06
N LYS A 105 -44.21 46.56 5.89
CA LYS A 105 -45.04 45.39 6.21
C LYS A 105 -45.82 45.56 7.51
N LEU A 106 -45.24 46.24 8.50
CA LEU A 106 -45.83 46.40 9.83
C LEU A 106 -46.44 47.79 10.06
N GLY A 107 -46.22 48.74 9.15
CA GLY A 107 -46.77 50.11 9.25
C GLY A 107 -46.20 50.93 10.40
N MET A 108 -45.02 50.56 10.91
CA MET A 108 -44.36 51.25 12.00
C MET A 108 -43.62 52.49 11.49
N THR A 109 -43.57 53.55 12.30
CA THR A 109 -42.84 54.79 11.97
C THR A 109 -41.71 55.03 12.95
N LEU A 110 -40.59 55.55 12.46
CA LEU A 110 -39.43 55.86 13.29
C LEU A 110 -39.70 57.13 14.11
N ASN A 111 -39.47 57.07 15.42
CA ASN A 111 -39.57 58.23 16.30
C ASN A 111 -38.16 58.72 16.66
N ASP A 112 -37.69 59.73 15.93
CA ASP A 112 -36.33 60.28 16.05
C ASP A 112 -35.98 60.78 17.46
N LYS A 113 -36.99 61.10 18.29
CA LYS A 113 -36.79 61.57 19.68
C LYS A 113 -36.28 60.48 20.63
N ASN A 114 -36.40 59.20 20.26
CA ASN A 114 -36.02 58.05 21.09
C ASN A 114 -34.86 57.23 20.51
N VAL A 115 -34.13 57.76 19.53
CA VAL A 115 -32.97 57.08 18.92
C VAL A 115 -31.72 57.36 19.76
N LYS A 116 -31.07 56.30 20.27
CA LYS A 116 -29.79 56.40 20.97
C LYS A 116 -28.68 55.88 20.06
N VAL A 117 -27.79 56.76 19.63
CA VAL A 117 -26.62 56.38 18.83
C VAL A 117 -25.60 55.71 19.72
N VAL A 118 -25.20 54.48 19.40
CA VAL A 118 -24.13 53.75 20.09
C VAL A 118 -22.91 53.78 19.18
N SER A 119 -21.89 54.56 19.55
CA SER A 119 -20.58 54.52 18.91
C SER A 119 -19.74 53.46 19.62
N ASN A 120 -19.12 52.56 18.86
CA ASN A 120 -18.15 51.58 19.35
C ASN A 120 -16.73 52.04 19.01
#